data_AF-A0A3Q9W1D4-F1
#
_entry.id   AF-A0A3Q9W1D4-F1
#
_cell.length_a   1.000
_cell.length_b   1.000
_cell.length_c   1.000
_cell.angle_alpha   90.00
_cell.angle_beta   90.00
_cell.angle_gamma   90.00
#
_symmetry.space_group_name_H-M   'P 1'
#
loop_
_entity.id
_entity.type
_entity.pdbx_description
1 polymer ?
#
loop_
_entity_poly.entity_id
_entity_poly.type
_entity_poly.pdbx_seq_one_letter_code
_entity_poly.pdbx_strand_id
1 'polypeptide(L)'
;MATLMHNDRLAIYRFHACLTCCGNPMPILLVDWTDVRGQLRLMTLRASVSIQGRSMIVYERTFTFAQYNSPKPHQLFLDELAITLP
;
A
#
# COMPACT_ATOMS: atom_id res chain seq x y z
N MET A 1 19.49 1.10 -13.67
CA MET A 1 18.42 1.66 -14.53
C MET A 1 16.99 1.44 -13.99
N ALA A 2 16.75 0.54 -13.02
CA ALA A 2 15.43 0.39 -12.37
C ALA A 2 15.14 1.39 -11.22
N THR A 3 16.07 2.30 -10.91
CA THR A 3 16.04 3.10 -9.68
C THR A 3 15.15 4.34 -9.78
N LEU A 4 14.98 4.92 -10.97
CA LEU A 4 14.23 6.18 -11.14
C LEU A 4 12.73 5.99 -10.84
N MET A 5 12.11 4.92 -11.36
CA MET A 5 10.68 4.66 -11.10
C MET A 5 10.38 4.26 -9.66
N HIS A 6 11.32 3.62 -8.96
CA HIS A 6 11.11 3.27 -7.55
C HIS A 6 11.07 4.52 -6.66
N ASN A 7 11.88 5.52 -6.98
CA ASN A 7 11.92 6.79 -6.23
C ASN A 7 10.62 7.58 -6.42
N ASP A 8 10.02 7.51 -7.60
CA ASP A 8 8.78 8.24 -7.92
C ASP A 8 7.50 7.48 -7.52
N ARG A 9 7.62 6.26 -6.97
CA ARG A 9 6.46 5.39 -6.68
C ARG A 9 5.41 6.08 -5.80
N LEU A 10 5.85 6.88 -4.82
CA LEU A 10 4.94 7.55 -3.90
C LEU A 10 4.11 8.62 -4.61
N ALA A 11 4.67 9.29 -5.63
CA ALA A 11 3.91 10.25 -6.42
C ALA A 11 2.81 9.55 -7.25
N ILE A 12 3.11 8.37 -7.79
CA ILE A 12 2.12 7.54 -8.51
C ILE A 12 1.01 7.09 -7.57
N TYR A 13 1.36 6.56 -6.39
CA TYR A 13 0.37 6.15 -5.40
C TYR A 13 -0.47 7.33 -4.91
N ARG A 14 0.10 8.53 -4.69
CA ARG A 14 -0.65 9.73 -4.33
C ARG A 14 -1.67 10.13 -5.39
N PHE A 15 -1.24 10.13 -6.65
CA PHE A 15 -2.15 10.43 -7.76
C PHE A 15 -3.30 9.42 -7.81
N HIS A 16 -3.00 8.12 -7.67
CA HIS A 16 -4.02 7.07 -7.62
C HIS A 16 -4.95 7.22 -6.42
N ALA A 17 -4.40 7.47 -5.23
CA ALA A 17 -5.14 7.65 -3.99
C ALA A 17 -6.11 8.84 -4.08
N CYS A 18 -5.71 9.96 -4.70
CA CYS A 18 -6.66 11.05 -4.90
C CYS A 18 -7.79 10.65 -5.84
N LEU A 19 -7.51 9.98 -6.97
CA LEU A 19 -8.57 9.52 -7.88
C LEU A 19 -9.58 8.59 -7.19
N THR A 20 -9.14 7.77 -6.23
CA THR A 20 -10.00 6.80 -5.54
C THR A 20 -10.66 7.35 -4.29
N CYS A 21 -10.03 8.30 -3.60
CA CYS A 21 -10.42 8.73 -2.25
C CYS A 21 -10.85 10.20 -2.16
N CYS A 22 -10.47 11.10 -3.08
CA CYS A 22 -10.78 12.54 -2.97
C CYS A 22 -12.30 12.85 -2.95
N GLY A 23 -13.14 11.97 -3.50
CA GLY A 23 -14.61 12.12 -3.47
C GLY A 23 -15.29 11.65 -2.18
N ASN A 24 -14.56 11.05 -1.24
CA ASN A 24 -15.10 10.57 0.03
C ASN A 24 -14.28 11.17 1.19
N PRO A 25 -14.87 12.05 2.03
CA PRO A 25 -14.13 12.69 3.12
C PRO A 25 -13.71 11.73 4.23
N MET A 26 -14.24 10.50 4.27
CA MET A 26 -13.89 9.49 5.26
C MET A 26 -13.86 8.09 4.62
N PRO A 27 -12.84 7.78 3.80
CA PRO A 27 -12.71 6.46 3.18
C PRO A 27 -12.37 5.41 4.24
N ILE A 28 -13.04 4.26 4.19
CA ILE A 28 -12.68 3.10 5.00
C ILE A 28 -11.68 2.26 4.19
N LEU A 29 -10.48 2.10 4.75
CA LEU A 29 -9.41 1.30 4.17
C LEU A 29 -9.29 -0.03 4.91
N LEU A 30 -9.24 -1.12 4.15
CA LEU A 30 -8.89 -2.45 4.65
C LEU A 30 -7.39 -2.64 4.48
N VAL A 31 -6.70 -2.95 5.58
CA VAL A 31 -5.26 -3.20 5.61
C VAL A 31 -5.00 -4.66 5.95
N ASP A 32 -4.36 -5.39 5.04
CA ASP A 32 -4.09 -6.82 5.20
C ASP A 32 -2.72 -7.24 4.65
N TRP A 33 -2.19 -8.31 5.23
CA TRP A 33 -0.98 -8.98 4.74
C TRP A 33 -1.33 -10.01 3.67
N THR A 34 -0.51 -10.05 2.62
CA THR A 34 -0.60 -11.04 1.55
C THR A 34 0.78 -11.63 1.27
N ASP A 35 0.83 -12.92 0.95
CA ASP A 35 2.06 -13.61 0.53
C ASP A 35 2.19 -13.51 -0.99
N VAL A 36 3.32 -12.97 -1.46
CA VAL A 36 3.70 -13.03 -2.86
C VAL A 36 4.37 -14.38 -3.10
N ARG A 37 3.56 -15.34 -3.55
CA ARG A 37 4.00 -16.70 -3.81
C ARG A 37 5.07 -16.72 -4.91
N GLY A 38 6.31 -16.96 -4.49
CA GLY A 38 7.49 -17.11 -5.33
C GLY A 38 8.65 -17.68 -4.52
N GLN A 39 9.82 -17.91 -5.13
CA GLN A 39 10.97 -18.48 -4.40
C GLN A 39 11.47 -17.59 -3.24
N LEU A 40 11.16 -16.29 -3.28
CA LEU A 40 11.73 -15.28 -2.38
C LEU A 40 10.93 -15.05 -1.08
N ARG A 41 9.79 -15.73 -0.87
CA ARG A 41 8.92 -15.61 0.34
C ARG A 41 8.73 -14.15 0.78
N LEU A 42 8.19 -13.32 -0.11
CA LEU A 42 7.96 -11.91 0.17
C LEU A 42 6.54 -11.70 0.70
N MET A 43 6.40 -10.84 1.71
CA MET A 43 5.12 -10.48 2.30
C MET A 43 4.77 -9.04 1.93
N THR A 44 3.58 -8.81 1.41
CA THR A 44 3.10 -7.49 1.03
C THR A 44 1.99 -7.06 1.98
N LEU A 45 2.17 -5.89 2.60
CA LEU A 45 1.10 -5.19 3.30
C LEU A 45 0.43 -4.26 2.30
N ARG A 46 -0.89 -4.32 2.21
CA ARG A 46 -1.68 -3.53 1.24
C ARG A 46 -2.83 -2.83 1.95
N ALA A 47 -3.15 -1.63 1.49
CA ALA A 47 -4.32 -0.86 1.90
C ALA A 47 -5.25 -0.77 0.69
N SER A 48 -6.51 -1.13 0.88
CA SER A 48 -7.50 -1.11 -0.19
C SER A 48 -8.78 -0.42 0.22
N VAL A 49 -9.43 0.24 -0.75
CA VAL A 49 -10.74 0.86 -0.60
C VAL A 49 -11.75 0.10 -1.45
N SER A 50 -13.00 0.00 -0.98
CA SER A 50 -14.09 -0.56 -1.77
C SER A 50 -14.67 0.51 -2.69
N ILE A 51 -14.62 0.28 -4.00
CA ILE A 51 -15.22 1.15 -5.02
C ILE A 51 -16.16 0.28 -5.85
N GLN A 52 -17.46 0.60 -5.82
CA GLN A 52 -18.49 -0.13 -6.57
C GLN A 52 -18.43 -1.66 -6.35
N GLY A 53 -18.18 -2.08 -5.11
CA GLY A 53 -18.09 -3.50 -4.74
C GLY A 53 -16.78 -4.19 -5.11
N ARG A 54 -15.77 -3.45 -5.60
CA ARG A 54 -14.43 -3.98 -5.90
C ARG A 54 -13.40 -3.42 -4.93
N SER A 55 -12.48 -4.27 -4.47
CA SER A 55 -11.33 -3.85 -3.69
C SER A 55 -10.26 -3.27 -4.62
N MET A 56 -9.96 -1.99 -4.44
CA MET A 56 -8.93 -1.25 -5.19
C MET A 56 -7.76 -0.96 -4.26
N ILE A 57 -6.55 -1.36 -4.65
CA ILE A 57 -5.35 -1.14 -3.84
C ILE A 57 -4.92 0.32 -3.95
N VAL A 58 -4.97 1.05 -2.84
CA VAL A 58 -4.56 2.46 -2.77
C VAL A 58 -3.05 2.56 -2.56
N TYR A 59 -2.49 1.67 -1.74
CA TYR A 59 -1.07 1.63 -1.43
C TYR A 59 -0.66 0.22 -1.04
N GLU A 60 0.54 -0.18 -1.41
CA GLU A 60 1.14 -1.44 -0.98
C GLU A 60 2.64 -1.31 -0.76
N ARG A 61 3.18 -2.17 0.10
CA ARG A 61 4.62 -2.28 0.33
C ARG A 61 5.02 -3.72 0.60
N THR A 62 6.08 -4.14 -0.06
CA THR A 62 6.67 -5.47 0.09
C THR A 62 7.77 -5.47 1.15
N PHE A 63 7.79 -6.55 1.92
CA PHE A 63 8.71 -6.82 3.01
C PHE A 63 9.25 -8.26 2.89
N THR A 64 10.33 -8.52 3.62
CA THR A 64 10.84 -9.89 3.77
C THR A 64 9.96 -10.71 4.71
N PHE A 65 10.01 -12.04 4.61
CA PHE A 65 9.29 -12.91 5.55
C PHE A 65 9.65 -12.67 7.02
N ALA A 66 10.90 -12.31 7.33
CA ALA A 66 11.35 -12.02 8.70
C ALA A 66 10.65 -10.79 9.32
N GLN A 67 10.06 -9.93 8.48
CA GLN A 67 9.35 -8.72 8.87
C GLN A 67 7.84 -8.94 9.01
N TYR A 68 7.34 -10.11 8.62
CA TYR A 68 5.93 -10.46 8.68
C TYR A 68 5.35 -10.30 10.08
N ASN A 69 4.18 -9.65 10.20
CA ASN A 69 3.49 -9.40 11.47
C ASN A 69 4.32 -8.67 12.54
N SER A 70 5.41 -7.99 12.16
CA SER A 70 6.18 -7.20 13.11
C SER A 70 5.70 -5.74 13.16
N PRO A 71 5.73 -5.07 14.33
CA PRO A 71 5.19 -3.72 14.49
C PRO A 71 5.91 -2.66 13.65
N LYS A 72 7.23 -2.78 13.49
CA LYS A 72 8.05 -1.74 12.83
C LYS A 72 7.73 -1.58 11.32
N PRO A 73 7.71 -2.66 10.51
CA PRO A 73 7.20 -2.63 9.13
C PRO A 73 5.77 -2.13 9.01
N HIS A 74 4.90 -2.53 9.95
CA HIS A 74 3.50 -2.10 9.94
C HIS A 74 3.39 -0.59 10.17
N GLN A 75 4.11 -0.04 11.16
CA GLN A 75 4.14 1.40 11.40
C GLN A 75 4.71 2.18 10.21
N LEU A 76 5.84 1.72 9.65
CA LEU A 76 6.43 2.33 8.46
C LEU A 76 5.44 2.36 7.28
N PHE A 77 4.65 1.30 7.10
CA PHE A 77 3.60 1.25 6.10
C PHE A 77 2.49 2.29 6.37
N LEU A 78 2.04 2.42 7.62
CA LEU A 78 1.03 3.40 8.00
C LEU A 78 1.52 4.84 7.82
N ASP A 79 2.78 5.11 8.15
CA ASP A 79 3.39 6.44 7.98
C ASP A 79 3.42 6.84 6.50
N GLU A 80 3.83 5.91 5.62
CA GLU A 80 3.80 6.17 4.18
C GLU A 80 2.39 6.25 3.60
N LEU A 81 1.46 5.42 4.10
CA LEU A 81 0.05 5.48 3.70
C LEU A 81 -0.54 6.85 4.05
N ALA A 82 -0.28 7.37 5.25
CA ALA A 82 -0.76 8.69 5.68
C ALA A 82 -0.22 9.81 4.79
N ILE A 83 1.03 9.70 4.32
CA ILE A 83 1.67 10.64 3.39
C ILE A 83 1.14 10.48 1.95
N THR A 84 0.52 9.34 1.63
CA THR A 84 0.01 8.98 0.29
C THR A 84 -1.45 9.39 0.10
N LEU A 85 -2.26 9.32 1.15
CA LEU A 85 -3.67 9.71 1.12
C LEU A 85 -3.83 11.24 0.94
N PRO A 86 -4.90 11.69 0.25
CA PRO A 86 -5.20 13.10 0.04
C PRO A 86 -5.66 13.83 1.31
#